data_AF-A0A1E5V4Q1-F1
#
_entry.id   AF-A0A1E5V4Q1-F1
#
_cell.length_a   1.000
_cell.length_b   1.000
_cell.length_c   1.000
_cell.angle_alpha   90.00
_cell.angle_beta   90.00
_cell.angle_gamma   90.00
#
_symmetry.space_group_name_H-M   'P 1'
#
loop_
_entity.id
_entity.type
_entity.pdbx_description
1 polymer ?
#
loop_
_entity_poly.entity_id
_entity_poly.type
_entity_poly.pdbx_seq_one_letter_code
_entity_poly.pdbx_strand_id
1 'polypeptide(L)'
;MAAAALPMELCFAARAGTPAPAGRAPKRPKKRRAGAVTTVRCAATAPAPMGEKTEYRDGPLERAFMGLFARKMEKYATGGRGKKQQPETKKKAVWDWDYESFVDVSRRVMVGRTRAQQQEAVREVLLSMLPPGAPEQFRKLFPPTRWACEFNAALTVPFFHWLVGPSEVIEVEVDGVKQKSGVLIKKCRYLENSGCVGMCVNMCKIPTQDFFTNEFGLPLTMNPNFEDMSCEMIYGQVPPPLEEDPASKQPCYPNLCECSLSTDMTPKTEALHLQNGYTLTHIHPPFASSGSISTPSAPVCPKLQ
;
A
#
# COMPACT_ATOMS: atom_id res chain seq x y z
N MET A 1 23.73 -11.09 -45.99
CA MET A 1 24.13 -10.19 -47.10
C MET A 1 23.68 -8.79 -46.75
N ALA A 2 24.55 -7.82 -47.03
CA ALA A 2 24.59 -6.48 -46.50
C ALA A 2 23.63 -5.48 -47.17
N ALA A 3 23.65 -4.27 -46.60
CA ALA A 3 23.38 -2.97 -47.22
C ALA A 3 21.88 -2.55 -47.27
N ALA A 4 21.50 -1.30 -47.02
CA ALA A 4 22.23 -0.06 -46.78
C ALA A 4 21.35 0.95 -46.03
N ALA A 5 22.01 1.89 -45.38
CA ALA A 5 21.45 3.04 -44.70
C ALA A 5 21.42 4.30 -45.59
N LEU A 6 20.76 5.35 -45.06
CA LEU A 6 20.98 6.82 -45.25
C LEU A 6 20.26 7.50 -46.45
N PRO A 7 20.15 8.86 -46.50
CA PRO A 7 19.83 9.85 -45.44
C PRO A 7 19.07 11.15 -45.89
N MET A 8 18.83 12.04 -44.90
CA MET A 8 19.08 13.51 -44.87
C MET A 8 18.09 14.59 -45.40
N GLU A 9 18.10 15.68 -44.60
CA GLU A 9 17.89 17.13 -44.85
C GLU A 9 16.45 17.68 -44.87
N LEU A 10 16.05 18.50 -43.88
CA LEU A 10 16.36 19.93 -43.65
C LEU A 10 15.63 20.88 -44.62
N CYS A 11 14.73 21.70 -44.06
CA CYS A 11 14.19 22.90 -44.70
C CYS A 11 14.35 24.08 -43.75
N PHE A 12 15.39 24.88 -44.00
CA PHE A 12 15.47 26.30 -43.64
C PHE A 12 14.86 27.12 -44.78
N ALA A 13 14.04 28.12 -44.46
CA ALA A 13 13.68 29.17 -45.41
C ALA A 13 14.02 30.53 -44.80
N ALA A 14 15.06 31.14 -45.35
CA ALA A 14 15.40 32.55 -45.18
C ALA A 14 14.77 33.38 -46.31
N ARG A 15 14.35 34.61 -46.03
CA ARG A 15 14.16 35.65 -47.04
C ARG A 15 14.80 36.96 -46.58
N ALA A 16 15.62 37.51 -47.46
CA ALA A 16 16.32 38.77 -47.33
C ALA A 16 15.66 39.86 -48.20
N GLY A 17 15.83 41.13 -47.80
CA GLY A 17 15.52 42.32 -48.60
C GLY A 17 15.96 43.61 -47.89
N THR A 18 16.90 44.35 -48.49
CA THR A 18 17.50 45.66 -48.11
C THR A 18 17.12 46.75 -49.16
N PRO A 19 17.52 48.06 -49.11
CA PRO A 19 18.22 48.90 -48.10
C PRO A 19 17.70 50.36 -47.85
N ALA A 20 18.13 50.97 -46.70
CA ALA A 20 18.63 52.36 -46.37
C ALA A 20 17.96 53.69 -46.90
N PRO A 21 18.16 54.90 -46.29
CA PRO A 21 19.32 55.32 -45.47
C PRO A 21 19.14 56.30 -44.26
N ALA A 22 20.27 56.45 -43.55
CA ALA A 22 20.81 57.62 -42.81
C ALA A 22 20.26 58.06 -41.44
N GLY A 23 21.08 57.88 -40.38
CA GLY A 23 21.01 58.71 -39.16
C GLY A 23 21.66 58.15 -37.89
N ARG A 24 22.93 58.52 -37.64
CA ARG A 24 23.69 58.56 -36.35
C ARG A 24 24.01 57.26 -35.55
N ALA A 25 25.31 57.07 -35.27
CA ALA A 25 25.90 56.20 -34.23
C ALA A 25 26.36 57.04 -33.02
N PRO A 26 26.95 56.47 -31.93
CA PRO A 26 26.59 55.28 -31.15
C PRO A 26 26.48 55.59 -29.63
N LYS A 27 25.77 54.78 -28.84
CA LYS A 27 26.05 54.64 -27.40
C LYS A 27 25.88 53.17 -26.95
N ARG A 28 27.00 52.55 -26.58
CA ARG A 28 27.11 51.41 -25.65
C ARG A 28 27.94 51.92 -24.44
N PRO A 29 27.93 51.29 -23.24
CA PRO A 29 27.45 49.95 -22.91
C PRO A 29 26.64 49.85 -21.59
N LYS A 30 26.00 48.72 -21.33
CA LYS A 30 26.03 48.07 -20.00
C LYS A 30 25.71 46.58 -20.12
N LYS A 31 26.73 45.77 -19.86
CA LYS A 31 26.64 44.31 -19.66
C LYS A 31 25.80 44.05 -18.41
N ARG A 32 24.78 43.19 -18.50
CA ARG A 32 24.36 42.34 -17.37
C ARG A 32 24.37 40.90 -17.85
N ARG A 33 25.37 40.17 -17.36
CA ARG A 33 25.38 38.71 -17.29
C ARG A 33 24.33 38.28 -16.25
N ALA A 34 23.54 37.27 -16.59
CA ALA A 34 23.42 36.03 -15.81
C ALA A 34 22.31 35.20 -16.47
N GLY A 35 22.71 34.10 -17.12
CA GLY A 35 21.76 33.08 -17.56
C GLY A 35 21.14 32.42 -16.34
N ALA A 36 19.83 32.48 -16.24
CA ALA A 36 19.08 31.64 -15.32
C ALA A 36 19.04 30.23 -15.94
N VAL A 37 19.97 29.38 -15.50
CA VAL A 37 19.82 27.93 -15.65
C VAL A 37 18.79 27.53 -14.61
N THR A 38 17.56 27.26 -15.05
CA THR A 38 16.52 26.70 -14.18
C THR A 38 16.84 25.24 -13.95
N THR A 39 17.68 24.97 -12.95
CA THR A 39 17.94 23.63 -12.47
C THR A 39 16.69 23.15 -11.73
N VAL A 40 15.86 22.35 -12.40
CA VAL A 40 14.76 21.62 -11.75
C VAL A 40 15.40 20.57 -10.84
N ARG A 41 15.47 20.87 -9.55
CA ARG A 41 15.81 19.87 -8.52
C ARG A 41 14.56 19.03 -8.30
N CYS A 42 14.63 17.74 -8.64
CA CYS A 42 13.70 16.75 -8.11
C CYS A 42 13.88 16.75 -6.58
N ALA A 43 12.88 17.26 -5.86
CA ALA A 43 12.84 17.09 -4.41
C ALA A 43 12.57 15.61 -4.14
N ALA A 44 13.55 14.90 -3.57
CA ALA A 44 13.29 13.65 -2.90
C ALA A 44 12.34 13.98 -1.74
N THR A 45 11.06 13.61 -1.89
CA THR A 45 10.08 13.70 -0.82
C THR A 45 10.63 12.92 0.37
N ALA A 46 10.83 13.58 1.51
CA ALA A 46 11.21 12.88 2.72
C ALA A 46 10.16 11.79 3.03
N PRO A 47 10.57 10.61 3.52
CA PRO A 47 9.64 9.59 3.98
C PRO A 47 8.65 10.21 4.98
N ALA A 48 7.36 9.93 4.81
CA ALA A 48 6.34 10.59 5.60
C ALA A 48 6.43 10.09 7.06
N PRO A 49 6.55 10.98 8.04
CA PRO A 49 6.73 10.58 9.43
C PRO A 49 5.51 9.81 9.93
N MET A 50 5.80 8.71 10.63
CA MET A 50 4.82 7.88 11.32
C MET A 50 3.96 8.72 12.27
N GLY A 51 2.64 8.63 12.13
CA GLY A 51 1.67 9.29 13.04
C GLY A 51 1.15 10.65 12.57
N GLU A 52 1.70 11.23 11.50
CA GLU A 52 1.09 12.40 10.87
C GLU A 52 0.03 11.95 9.86
N LYS A 53 -1.25 12.30 10.08
CA LYS A 53 -2.32 12.02 9.12
C LYS A 53 -2.35 13.09 8.02
N THR A 54 -2.31 12.65 6.78
CA THR A 54 -2.47 13.48 5.59
C THR A 54 -3.95 13.81 5.38
N GLU A 55 -4.25 15.07 5.08
CA GLU A 55 -5.61 15.47 4.71
C GLU A 55 -5.87 15.16 3.23
N TYR A 56 -6.82 14.26 2.97
CA TYR A 56 -7.25 13.91 1.62
C TYR A 56 -8.59 14.56 1.30
N ARG A 57 -8.74 15.08 0.07
CA ARG A 57 -9.98 15.69 -0.41
C ARG A 57 -10.68 14.79 -1.42
N ASP A 58 -11.55 13.92 -0.92
CA ASP A 58 -12.32 13.00 -1.74
C ASP A 58 -13.50 13.71 -2.43
N GLY A 59 -13.59 13.56 -3.75
CA GLY A 59 -14.73 14.00 -4.53
C GLY A 59 -15.94 13.05 -4.40
N PRO A 60 -17.05 13.39 -5.06
CA PRO A 60 -18.27 12.59 -4.99
C PRO A 60 -18.12 11.17 -5.54
N LEU A 61 -17.29 10.98 -6.57
CA LEU A 61 -17.08 9.67 -7.19
C LEU A 61 -16.29 8.75 -6.26
N GLU A 62 -15.21 9.25 -5.65
CA GLU A 62 -14.41 8.51 -4.66
C GLU A 62 -15.29 8.10 -3.47
N ARG A 63 -16.13 9.02 -2.96
CA ARG A 63 -17.10 8.73 -1.90
C ARG A 63 -18.10 7.65 -2.29
N ALA A 64 -18.58 7.65 -3.54
CA ALA A 64 -19.48 6.61 -4.03
C ALA A 64 -18.82 5.23 -4.05
N PHE A 65 -17.56 5.14 -4.51
CA PHE A 65 -16.80 3.88 -4.47
C PHE A 65 -16.56 3.42 -3.03
N MET A 66 -16.11 4.31 -2.15
CA MET A 66 -15.94 4.03 -0.73
C MET A 66 -17.23 3.46 -0.11
N GLY A 67 -18.37 4.12 -0.33
CA GLY A 67 -19.66 3.66 0.19
C GLY A 67 -20.10 2.31 -0.38
N LEU A 68 -19.80 2.01 -1.65
CA LEU A 68 -20.09 0.70 -2.24
C LEU A 68 -19.26 -0.42 -1.58
N PHE A 69 -17.94 -0.22 -1.46
CA PHE A 69 -17.04 -1.18 -0.81
C PHE A 69 -17.42 -1.39 0.65
N ALA A 70 -17.60 -0.30 1.39
CA ALA A 70 -17.96 -0.35 2.80
C ALA A 70 -19.27 -1.13 3.01
N ARG A 71 -20.30 -0.88 2.21
CA ARG A 71 -21.58 -1.62 2.30
C ARG A 71 -21.43 -3.12 2.04
N LYS A 72 -20.47 -3.53 1.21
CA LYS A 72 -20.17 -4.95 0.99
C LYS A 72 -19.41 -5.56 2.15
N MET A 73 -18.42 -4.85 2.67
CA MET A 73 -17.67 -5.23 3.88
C MET A 73 -18.56 -5.33 5.12
N GLU A 74 -19.58 -4.47 5.25
CA GLU A 74 -20.50 -4.47 6.40
C GLU A 74 -21.25 -5.79 6.59
N LYS A 75 -21.52 -6.54 5.51
CA LYS A 75 -22.13 -7.87 5.59
C LYS A 75 -21.29 -8.85 6.40
N TYR A 76 -19.98 -8.63 6.44
CA TYR A 76 -19.03 -9.44 7.19
C TYR A 76 -18.78 -8.81 8.57
N ALA A 77 -18.91 -7.50 8.74
CA ALA A 77 -18.68 -6.84 10.03
C ALA A 77 -19.62 -7.29 11.18
N THR A 78 -20.81 -7.85 10.87
CA THR A 78 -21.83 -8.21 11.87
C THR A 78 -21.76 -9.65 12.40
N GLY A 79 -20.76 -10.45 11.97
CA GLY A 79 -20.68 -11.89 12.25
C GLY A 79 -19.93 -12.31 13.52
N GLY A 80 -19.27 -11.38 14.23
CA GLY A 80 -18.49 -11.68 15.43
C GLY A 80 -19.39 -11.72 16.69
N ARG A 81 -19.40 -12.86 17.40
CA ARG A 81 -20.10 -13.16 18.67
C ARG A 81 -20.89 -12.01 19.31
N GLY A 82 -22.21 -12.15 19.23
CA GLY A 82 -23.18 -11.41 20.05
C GLY A 82 -24.04 -10.50 19.22
N LYS A 83 -25.28 -10.94 18.95
CA LYS A 83 -26.42 -10.06 18.67
C LYS A 83 -26.70 -9.19 19.90
N LYS A 84 -25.78 -8.32 20.31
CA LYS A 84 -26.15 -7.11 21.03
C LYS A 84 -26.50 -6.12 19.94
N GLN A 85 -27.77 -5.73 19.90
CA GLN A 85 -28.27 -4.64 19.08
C GLN A 85 -27.23 -3.52 19.08
N GLN A 86 -26.54 -3.35 17.94
CA GLN A 86 -26.01 -2.04 17.62
C GLN A 86 -27.23 -1.10 17.65
N PRO A 87 -27.12 0.12 18.22
CA PRO A 87 -28.12 1.12 17.95
C PRO A 87 -28.23 1.21 16.44
N GLU A 88 -29.45 1.14 15.91
CA GLU A 88 -29.79 1.35 14.50
C GLU A 88 -28.84 2.40 13.91
N THR A 89 -27.75 1.95 13.29
CA THR A 89 -26.87 2.83 12.55
C THR A 89 -27.72 3.16 11.34
N LYS A 90 -28.41 4.31 11.42
CA LYS A 90 -29.18 4.87 10.31
C LYS A 90 -28.39 4.58 9.05
N LYS A 91 -28.95 3.78 8.14
CA LYS A 91 -28.27 3.35 6.91
C LYS A 91 -27.64 4.59 6.29
N LYS A 92 -26.32 4.77 6.46
CA LYS A 92 -25.60 5.92 5.90
C LYS A 92 -25.85 5.89 4.40
N ALA A 93 -26.26 7.01 3.81
CA ALA A 93 -26.37 7.05 2.37
C ALA A 93 -24.98 6.79 1.78
N VAL A 94 -24.89 6.22 0.58
CA VAL A 94 -23.59 5.91 -0.06
C VAL A 94 -22.66 7.14 -0.12
N TRP A 95 -23.22 8.34 -0.14
CA TRP A 95 -22.52 9.63 -0.18
C TRP A 95 -22.03 10.14 1.18
N ASP A 96 -22.55 9.60 2.29
CA ASP A 96 -22.17 9.95 3.67
C ASP A 96 -20.96 9.15 4.17
N TRP A 97 -20.39 8.32 3.30
CA TRP A 97 -19.20 7.54 3.59
C TRP A 97 -17.94 8.37 3.34
N ASP A 98 -17.07 8.38 4.35
CA ASP A 98 -15.71 8.88 4.27
C ASP A 98 -14.71 7.74 4.48
N TYR A 99 -13.44 8.06 4.30
CA TYR A 99 -12.37 7.07 4.38
C TYR A 99 -12.20 6.49 5.79
N GLU A 100 -12.41 7.29 6.83
CA GLU A 100 -12.38 6.82 8.23
C GLU A 100 -13.50 5.80 8.47
N SER A 101 -14.72 6.07 8.01
CA SER A 101 -15.84 5.10 8.07
C SER A 101 -15.51 3.80 7.34
N PHE A 102 -14.81 3.87 6.21
CA PHE A 102 -14.35 2.69 5.48
C PHE A 102 -13.34 1.87 6.31
N VAL A 103 -12.34 2.52 6.90
CA VAL A 103 -11.35 1.87 7.78
C VAL A 103 -12.02 1.26 9.02
N ASP A 104 -13.03 1.93 9.59
CA ASP A 104 -13.80 1.41 10.72
C ASP A 104 -14.57 0.13 10.39
N VAL A 105 -15.12 0.02 9.18
CA VAL A 105 -15.76 -1.22 8.73
C VAL A 105 -14.71 -2.34 8.66
N SER A 106 -13.55 -2.07 8.08
CA SER A 106 -12.45 -3.05 8.02
C SER A 106 -12.02 -3.50 9.41
N ARG A 107 -11.93 -2.58 10.39
CA ARG A 107 -11.65 -2.92 11.79
C ARG A 107 -12.70 -3.86 12.37
N ARG A 108 -13.99 -3.58 12.13
CA ARG A 108 -15.09 -4.44 12.57
C ARG A 108 -15.06 -5.82 11.91
N VAL A 109 -14.64 -5.93 10.64
CA VAL A 109 -14.46 -7.23 9.98
C VAL A 109 -13.40 -8.07 10.69
N MET A 110 -12.35 -7.48 11.26
CA MET A 110 -11.34 -8.26 11.99
C MET A 110 -11.81 -8.83 13.33
N VAL A 111 -12.81 -8.21 13.97
CA VAL A 111 -13.23 -8.60 15.34
C VAL A 111 -13.78 -10.02 15.36
N GLY A 112 -13.18 -10.87 16.20
CA GLY A 112 -13.63 -12.26 16.39
C GLY A 112 -13.33 -13.21 15.23
N ARG A 113 -12.48 -12.81 14.29
CA ARG A 113 -12.04 -13.64 13.15
C ARG A 113 -10.58 -14.04 13.26
N THR A 114 -10.27 -15.28 12.88
CA THR A 114 -8.90 -15.71 12.62
C THR A 114 -8.35 -15.00 11.38
N ARG A 115 -7.03 -14.99 11.22
CA ARG A 115 -6.35 -14.46 10.04
C ARG A 115 -6.96 -14.97 8.72
N ALA A 116 -7.12 -16.28 8.57
CA ALA A 116 -7.69 -16.88 7.37
C ALA A 116 -9.12 -16.38 7.10
N GLN A 117 -9.94 -16.27 8.15
CA GLN A 117 -11.31 -15.76 8.02
C GLN A 117 -11.36 -14.27 7.63
N GLN A 118 -10.40 -13.47 8.09
CA GLN A 118 -10.28 -12.06 7.70
C GLN A 118 -9.96 -11.95 6.20
N GLN A 119 -8.98 -12.73 5.76
CA GLN A 119 -8.53 -12.73 4.36
C GLN A 119 -9.62 -13.19 3.42
N GLU A 120 -10.31 -14.28 3.76
CA GLU A 120 -11.44 -14.81 2.98
C GLU A 120 -12.59 -13.81 2.88
N ALA A 121 -12.93 -13.12 3.96
CA ALA A 121 -13.99 -12.12 3.94
C ALA A 121 -13.69 -10.98 2.95
N VAL A 122 -12.44 -10.52 2.87
CA VAL A 122 -12.04 -9.48 1.92
C VAL A 122 -11.99 -10.03 0.50
N ARG A 123 -11.47 -11.25 0.31
CA ARG A 123 -11.45 -11.92 -0.99
C ARG A 123 -12.86 -12.03 -1.60
N GLU A 124 -13.84 -12.43 -0.81
CA GLU A 124 -15.25 -12.49 -1.21
C GLU A 124 -15.82 -11.10 -1.55
N VAL A 125 -15.42 -10.06 -0.82
CA VAL A 125 -15.80 -8.68 -1.15
C VAL A 125 -15.23 -8.28 -2.51
N LEU A 126 -13.95 -8.54 -2.78
CA LEU A 126 -13.31 -8.25 -4.07
C LEU A 126 -14.00 -9.00 -5.22
N LEU A 127 -14.24 -10.30 -5.05
CA LEU A 127 -14.94 -11.13 -6.03
C LEU A 127 -16.33 -10.62 -6.33
N SER A 128 -17.08 -10.20 -5.31
CA SER A 128 -18.44 -9.69 -5.51
C SER A 128 -18.49 -8.43 -6.38
N MET A 129 -17.37 -7.71 -6.54
CA MET A 129 -17.28 -6.50 -7.37
C MET A 129 -17.08 -6.80 -8.85
N LEU A 130 -16.66 -8.01 -9.18
CA LEU A 130 -16.55 -8.45 -10.55
C LEU A 130 -17.94 -8.86 -11.09
N PRO A 131 -18.18 -8.65 -12.40
CA PRO A 131 -19.33 -9.26 -13.06
C PRO A 131 -19.30 -10.79 -12.95
N PRO A 132 -20.46 -11.48 -12.91
CA PRO A 132 -20.51 -12.94 -12.90
C PRO A 132 -19.71 -13.56 -14.06
N GLY A 133 -18.89 -14.58 -13.76
CA GLY A 133 -18.02 -15.26 -14.73
C GLY A 133 -16.72 -14.54 -15.06
N ALA A 134 -16.54 -13.28 -14.68
CA ALA A 134 -15.35 -12.53 -15.06
C ALA A 134 -13.99 -13.16 -14.61
N PRO A 135 -13.83 -13.80 -13.44
CA PRO A 135 -12.56 -14.41 -13.04
C PRO A 135 -12.03 -15.46 -14.02
N GLU A 136 -12.88 -16.40 -14.44
CA GLU A 136 -12.52 -17.46 -15.39
C GLU A 136 -12.18 -16.89 -16.78
N GLN A 137 -12.84 -15.80 -17.16
CA GLN A 137 -12.56 -15.06 -18.38
C GLN A 137 -11.21 -14.33 -18.27
N PHE A 138 -10.93 -13.64 -17.15
CA PHE A 138 -9.70 -12.86 -16.99
C PHE A 138 -8.44 -13.73 -17.08
N ARG A 139 -8.43 -14.90 -16.44
CA ARG A 139 -7.31 -15.85 -16.53
C ARG A 139 -7.00 -16.30 -17.96
N LYS A 140 -8.02 -16.36 -18.83
CA LYS A 140 -7.87 -16.74 -20.24
C LYS A 140 -7.50 -15.56 -21.14
N LEU A 141 -8.03 -14.37 -20.83
CA LEU A 141 -7.89 -13.16 -21.64
C LEU A 141 -6.61 -12.36 -21.32
N PHE A 142 -6.04 -12.51 -20.13
CA PHE A 142 -4.87 -11.76 -19.68
C PHE A 142 -3.77 -12.69 -19.19
N PRO A 143 -3.02 -13.36 -20.09
CA PRO A 143 -1.80 -14.06 -19.68
C PRO A 143 -0.84 -13.06 -19.01
N PRO A 144 -0.04 -13.50 -18.02
CA PRO A 144 0.90 -12.65 -17.28
C PRO A 144 2.10 -12.28 -18.15
N THR A 145 1.84 -11.45 -19.15
CA THR A 145 2.84 -10.88 -20.05
C THR A 145 3.37 -9.59 -19.45
N ARG A 146 4.59 -9.21 -19.81
CA ARG A 146 5.16 -7.90 -19.48
C ARG A 146 4.18 -6.76 -19.77
N TRP A 147 3.53 -6.79 -20.93
CA TRP A 147 2.55 -5.77 -21.31
C TRP A 147 1.37 -5.72 -20.34
N ALA A 148 0.82 -6.87 -19.93
CA ALA A 148 -0.26 -6.92 -18.95
C ALA A 148 0.19 -6.37 -17.59
N CYS A 149 1.41 -6.68 -17.15
CA CYS A 149 1.98 -6.16 -15.92
C CYS A 149 2.16 -4.63 -15.97
N GLU A 150 2.76 -4.11 -17.04
CA GLU A 150 2.97 -2.66 -17.23
C GLU A 150 1.63 -1.90 -17.38
N PHE A 151 0.65 -2.48 -18.08
CA PHE A 151 -0.69 -1.90 -18.23
C PHE A 151 -1.42 -1.81 -16.89
N ASN A 152 -1.39 -2.88 -16.08
CA ASN A 152 -2.02 -2.87 -14.75
C ASN A 152 -1.33 -1.87 -13.81
N ALA A 153 0.00 -1.80 -13.83
CA ALA A 153 0.73 -0.79 -13.06
C ALA A 153 0.32 0.65 -13.45
N ALA A 154 0.26 0.93 -14.75
CA ALA A 154 -0.15 2.23 -15.28
C ALA A 154 -1.61 2.58 -14.95
N LEU A 155 -2.51 1.60 -14.95
CA LEU A 155 -3.92 1.78 -14.61
C LEU A 155 -4.13 1.98 -13.10
N THR A 156 -3.34 1.29 -12.27
CA THR A 156 -3.45 1.34 -10.81
C THR A 156 -3.24 2.73 -10.25
N VAL A 157 -2.28 3.49 -10.80
CA VAL A 157 -1.96 4.84 -10.33
C VAL A 157 -3.18 5.78 -10.35
N PRO A 158 -3.84 6.06 -11.50
CA PRO A 158 -5.01 6.92 -11.52
C PRO A 158 -6.25 6.28 -10.88
N PHE A 159 -6.45 4.96 -11.02
CA PHE A 159 -7.68 4.31 -10.58
C PHE A 159 -7.76 4.13 -9.06
N PHE A 160 -6.64 3.83 -8.40
CA PHE A 160 -6.60 3.55 -6.97
C PHE A 160 -6.01 4.69 -6.13
N HIS A 161 -5.66 5.85 -6.73
CA HIS A 161 -5.09 6.98 -5.98
C HIS A 161 -5.94 7.41 -4.77
N TRP A 162 -7.28 7.35 -4.90
CA TRP A 162 -8.21 7.68 -3.81
C TRP A 162 -8.13 6.66 -2.67
N LEU A 163 -7.86 5.39 -2.98
CA LEU A 163 -7.85 4.28 -2.03
C LEU A 163 -6.52 4.20 -1.30
N VAL A 164 -5.41 4.26 -2.04
CA VAL A 164 -4.07 4.01 -1.48
C VAL A 164 -3.24 5.28 -1.32
N GLY A 165 -3.64 6.41 -1.89
CA GLY A 165 -2.89 7.67 -1.85
C GLY A 165 -1.99 7.89 -3.07
N PRO A 166 -1.16 8.96 -3.05
CA PRO A 166 -0.27 9.32 -4.15
C PRO A 166 0.67 8.16 -4.52
N SER A 167 0.68 7.81 -5.80
CA SER A 167 1.51 6.73 -6.32
C SER A 167 2.12 7.06 -7.68
N GLU A 168 3.18 6.36 -8.05
CA GLU A 168 3.84 6.47 -9.35
C GLU A 168 4.33 5.12 -9.86
N VAL A 169 4.38 4.96 -11.19
CA VAL A 169 4.95 3.76 -11.81
C VAL A 169 6.47 3.83 -11.71
N ILE A 170 7.09 2.75 -11.26
CA ILE A 170 8.53 2.58 -11.14
C ILE A 170 9.01 1.40 -12.00
N GLU A 171 10.30 1.43 -12.35
CA GLU A 171 10.96 0.30 -12.99
C GLU A 171 11.39 -0.72 -11.93
N VAL A 172 11.09 -1.98 -12.18
CA VAL A 172 11.40 -3.12 -11.32
C VAL A 172 11.99 -4.24 -12.15
N GLU A 173 12.71 -5.15 -11.51
CA GLU A 173 13.24 -6.35 -12.15
C GLU A 173 12.43 -7.56 -11.70
N VAL A 174 11.80 -8.24 -12.65
CA VAL A 174 11.02 -9.47 -12.43
C VAL A 174 11.63 -10.56 -13.29
N ASP A 175 12.08 -11.65 -12.66
CA ASP A 175 12.74 -12.79 -13.33
C ASP A 175 13.89 -12.37 -14.26
N GLY A 176 14.70 -11.39 -13.83
CA GLY A 176 15.83 -10.86 -14.60
C GLY A 176 15.46 -9.87 -15.71
N VAL A 177 14.17 -9.53 -15.85
CA VAL A 177 13.68 -8.60 -16.87
C VAL A 177 13.27 -7.28 -16.24
N LYS A 178 13.88 -6.19 -16.69
CA LYS A 178 13.49 -4.82 -16.32
C LYS A 178 12.22 -4.41 -17.05
N GLN A 179 11.23 -3.96 -16.28
CA GLN A 179 9.92 -3.55 -16.79
C GLN A 179 9.27 -2.50 -15.88
N LYS A 180 8.36 -1.71 -16.44
CA LYS A 180 7.61 -0.66 -15.69
C LYS A 180 6.35 -1.22 -15.03
N SER A 181 6.51 -2.31 -14.29
CA SER A 181 5.40 -3.01 -13.65
C SER A 181 5.33 -2.82 -12.13
N GLY A 182 6.18 -1.96 -11.58
CA GLY A 182 6.12 -1.57 -10.18
C GLY A 182 5.26 -0.32 -10.00
N VAL A 183 4.54 -0.23 -8.89
CA VAL A 183 3.85 0.97 -8.43
C VAL A 183 4.35 1.29 -7.03
N LEU A 184 4.93 2.47 -6.86
CA LEU A 184 5.33 2.99 -5.56
C LEU A 184 4.23 3.89 -5.02
N ILE A 185 3.57 3.48 -3.95
CA ILE A 185 2.68 4.31 -3.15
C ILE A 185 3.55 5.07 -2.16
N LYS A 186 3.64 6.40 -2.31
CA LYS A 186 4.55 7.25 -1.52
C LYS A 186 4.19 7.29 -0.04
N LYS A 187 2.89 7.29 0.23
CA LYS A 187 2.31 7.16 1.57
C LYS A 187 0.97 6.45 1.43
N CYS A 188 0.90 5.24 1.95
CA CYS A 188 -0.26 4.38 1.88
C CYS A 188 -1.33 4.90 2.83
N ARG A 189 -2.37 5.52 2.26
CA ARG A 189 -3.52 6.05 2.99
C ARG A 189 -4.16 5.00 3.90
N TYR A 190 -4.27 3.75 3.45
CA TYR A 190 -4.89 2.69 4.25
C TYR A 190 -4.04 2.34 5.48
N LEU A 191 -2.73 2.21 5.30
CA LEU A 191 -1.79 1.93 6.40
C LEU A 191 -1.73 3.10 7.39
N GLU A 192 -1.65 4.33 6.86
CA GLU A 192 -1.66 5.58 7.62
C GLU A 192 -2.92 5.73 8.49
N ASN A 193 -4.11 5.56 7.91
CA ASN A 193 -5.37 5.73 8.65
C ASN A 193 -5.67 4.56 9.59
N SER A 194 -5.32 3.32 9.20
CA SER A 194 -5.55 2.16 10.06
C SER A 194 -4.60 2.08 11.24
N GLY A 195 -3.36 2.56 11.08
CA GLY A 195 -2.33 2.51 12.11
C GLY A 195 -2.10 1.09 12.65
N CYS A 196 -2.29 0.06 11.80
CA CYS A 196 -2.30 -1.32 12.25
C CYS A 196 -1.68 -2.26 11.20
N VAL A 197 -0.55 -2.87 11.56
CA VAL A 197 0.15 -3.88 10.73
C VAL A 197 -0.79 -5.04 10.38
N GLY A 198 -1.57 -5.55 11.34
CA GLY A 198 -2.54 -6.61 11.11
C GLY A 198 -3.60 -6.25 10.07
N MET A 199 -4.09 -5.00 10.08
CA MET A 199 -5.05 -4.52 9.06
C MET A 199 -4.38 -4.43 7.69
N CYS A 200 -3.19 -3.86 7.61
CA CYS A 200 -2.44 -3.77 6.35
C CYS A 200 -2.23 -5.17 5.73
N VAL A 201 -1.79 -6.13 6.54
CA VAL A 201 -1.45 -7.46 6.03
C VAL A 201 -2.70 -8.29 5.71
N ASN A 202 -3.67 -8.37 6.62
CA ASN A 202 -4.80 -9.29 6.49
C ASN A 202 -5.99 -8.72 5.73
N MET A 203 -6.12 -7.40 5.67
CA MET A 203 -7.26 -6.74 5.03
C MET A 203 -6.91 -6.10 3.68
N CYS A 204 -5.62 -5.85 3.41
CA CYS A 204 -5.17 -5.25 2.16
C CYS A 204 -4.22 -6.18 1.41
N LYS A 205 -3.02 -6.42 1.94
CA LYS A 205 -1.94 -7.12 1.23
C LYS A 205 -2.34 -8.53 0.79
N ILE A 206 -2.56 -9.45 1.72
CA ILE A 206 -2.75 -10.87 1.38
C ILE A 206 -3.99 -11.09 0.49
N PRO A 207 -5.17 -10.51 0.79
CA PRO A 207 -6.33 -10.68 -0.07
C PRO A 207 -6.14 -10.10 -1.48
N THR A 208 -5.44 -8.97 -1.61
CA THR A 208 -5.18 -8.36 -2.92
C THR A 208 -4.20 -9.18 -3.74
N GLN A 209 -3.10 -9.66 -3.12
CA GLN A 209 -2.16 -10.56 -3.79
C GLN A 209 -2.84 -11.85 -4.26
N ASP A 210 -3.68 -12.45 -3.41
CA ASP A 210 -4.45 -13.65 -3.74
C ASP A 210 -5.42 -13.38 -4.90
N PHE A 211 -6.21 -12.30 -4.82
CA PHE A 211 -7.14 -11.93 -5.87
C PHE A 211 -6.45 -11.73 -7.23
N PHE A 212 -5.36 -10.96 -7.28
CA PHE A 212 -4.65 -10.74 -8.55
C PHE A 212 -4.00 -12.03 -9.07
N THR A 213 -3.34 -12.79 -8.20
CA THR A 213 -2.57 -13.99 -8.61
C THR A 213 -3.50 -15.14 -8.99
N ASN A 214 -4.51 -15.43 -8.16
CA ASN A 214 -5.34 -16.62 -8.27
C ASN A 214 -6.66 -16.36 -9.01
N GLU A 215 -7.28 -15.19 -8.88
CA GLU A 215 -8.54 -14.90 -9.57
C GLU A 215 -8.32 -14.19 -10.90
N PHE A 216 -7.44 -13.19 -10.93
CA PHE A 216 -7.17 -12.41 -12.13
C PHE A 216 -6.12 -13.07 -13.05
N GLY A 217 -5.25 -13.93 -12.49
CA GLY A 217 -4.20 -14.63 -13.23
C GLY A 217 -2.95 -13.81 -13.50
N LEU A 218 -2.77 -12.71 -12.77
CA LEU A 218 -1.62 -11.81 -12.85
C LEU A 218 -0.91 -11.77 -11.50
N PRO A 219 0.28 -12.37 -11.37
CA PRO A 219 1.03 -12.34 -10.11
C PRO A 219 1.23 -10.91 -9.61
N LEU A 220 1.02 -10.72 -8.31
CA LEU A 220 1.21 -9.43 -7.65
C LEU A 220 1.86 -9.65 -6.29
N THR A 221 2.99 -8.97 -6.06
CA THR A 221 3.61 -8.86 -4.74
C THR A 221 3.41 -7.44 -4.21
N MET A 222 3.08 -7.30 -2.93
CA MET A 222 2.95 -6.01 -2.25
C MET A 222 3.93 -5.91 -1.08
N ASN A 223 4.77 -4.89 -1.05
CA ASN A 223 5.79 -4.68 -0.01
C ASN A 223 5.47 -3.39 0.77
N PRO A 224 4.70 -3.46 1.88
CA PRO A 224 4.49 -2.31 2.73
C PRO A 224 5.76 -1.99 3.53
N ASN A 225 6.09 -0.71 3.62
CA ASN A 225 7.09 -0.21 4.54
C ASN A 225 6.39 0.41 5.75
N PHE A 226 6.61 -0.20 6.91
CA PHE A 226 5.97 0.20 8.15
C PHE A 226 6.68 1.35 8.86
N GLU A 227 7.82 1.83 8.35
CA GLU A 227 8.60 2.94 8.91
C GLU A 227 8.25 4.30 8.26
N ASP A 228 7.91 4.31 6.97
CA ASP A 228 7.58 5.53 6.23
C ASP A 228 6.14 5.54 5.66
N MET A 229 5.36 4.51 6.01
CA MET A 229 4.01 4.25 5.53
C MET A 229 3.89 4.03 4.02
N SER A 230 4.98 3.85 3.27
CA SER A 230 4.92 3.58 1.83
C SER A 230 4.52 2.13 1.53
N CYS A 231 4.16 1.83 0.27
CA CYS A 231 3.95 0.46 -0.18
C CYS A 231 4.32 0.31 -1.64
N GLU A 232 5.08 -0.72 -1.97
CA GLU A 232 5.36 -1.10 -3.34
C GLU A 232 4.37 -2.19 -3.79
N MET A 233 3.91 -2.12 -5.04
CA MET A 233 3.11 -3.16 -5.70
C MET A 233 3.84 -3.58 -6.98
N ILE A 234 4.23 -4.84 -7.09
CA ILE A 234 5.00 -5.38 -8.22
C ILE A 234 4.13 -6.36 -9.00
N TYR A 235 3.64 -5.91 -10.15
CA TYR A 235 2.94 -6.80 -11.08
C TYR A 235 3.92 -7.70 -11.83
N GLY A 236 3.58 -8.98 -11.93
CA GLY A 236 4.39 -10.04 -12.51
C GLY A 236 5.26 -10.79 -11.50
N GLN A 237 5.45 -10.26 -10.29
CA GLN A 237 6.19 -10.96 -9.24
C GLN A 237 5.24 -11.88 -8.46
N VAL A 238 5.67 -13.12 -8.24
CA VAL A 238 4.94 -14.09 -7.44
C VAL A 238 5.04 -13.71 -5.96
N PRO A 239 3.92 -13.57 -5.23
CA PRO A 239 3.96 -13.25 -3.82
C PRO A 239 4.59 -14.39 -3.02
N PRO A 240 5.40 -14.09 -1.97
CA PRO A 240 5.94 -15.12 -1.11
C PRO A 240 4.83 -15.83 -0.33
N PRO A 241 5.05 -17.09 0.08
CA PRO A 241 4.21 -17.74 1.08
C PRO A 241 4.13 -16.91 2.36
N LEU A 242 3.02 -17.06 3.08
CA LEU A 242 2.72 -16.25 4.24
C LEU A 242 3.80 -16.35 5.34
N GLU A 243 4.34 -17.55 5.54
CA GLU A 243 5.35 -17.89 6.55
C GLU A 243 6.71 -17.25 6.22
N GLU A 244 6.96 -16.99 4.95
CA GLU A 244 8.20 -16.40 4.45
C GLU A 244 8.09 -14.87 4.37
N ASP A 245 6.87 -14.34 4.22
CA ASP A 245 6.59 -12.92 4.07
C ASP A 245 7.13 -12.06 5.24
N PRO A 246 8.05 -11.12 4.98
CA PRO A 246 8.56 -10.23 6.03
C PRO A 246 7.48 -9.41 6.71
N ALA A 247 6.40 -9.04 6.01
CA ALA A 247 5.31 -8.24 6.57
C ALA A 247 4.48 -9.03 7.60
N SER A 248 4.45 -10.37 7.52
CA SER A 248 3.72 -11.21 8.49
C SER A 248 4.46 -11.36 9.82
N LYS A 249 5.74 -10.95 9.88
CA LYS A 249 6.63 -11.04 11.05
C LYS A 249 6.77 -9.72 11.80
N GLN A 250 6.12 -8.66 11.32
CA GLN A 250 6.29 -7.32 11.87
C GLN A 250 5.57 -7.16 13.22
N PRO A 251 6.20 -6.47 14.20
CA PRO A 251 5.54 -6.13 15.46
C PRO A 251 4.41 -5.10 15.23
N CYS A 252 3.44 -5.01 16.14
CA CYS A 252 2.45 -3.93 16.04
C CYS A 252 3.09 -2.58 16.36
N TYR A 253 2.50 -1.49 15.88
CA TYR A 253 2.87 -0.15 16.34
C TYR A 253 2.51 0.04 17.82
N PRO A 254 3.48 0.29 18.71
CA PRO A 254 3.23 0.33 20.15
C PRO A 254 2.18 1.35 20.59
N ASN A 255 2.10 2.50 19.90
CA ASN A 255 1.29 3.66 20.31
C ASN A 255 0.19 4.06 19.31
N LEU A 256 0.03 3.34 18.19
CA LEU A 256 -0.93 3.70 17.12
C LEU A 256 -1.99 2.61 16.90
N CYS A 257 -1.70 1.38 17.29
CA CYS A 257 -2.63 0.29 17.11
C CYS A 257 -3.65 0.28 18.27
N GLU A 258 -4.80 0.93 18.12
CA GLU A 258 -5.89 0.84 19.12
C GLU A 258 -6.32 -0.62 19.40
N CYS A 259 -6.10 -1.51 18.43
CA CYS A 259 -6.36 -2.93 18.55
C CYS A 259 -5.35 -3.69 19.45
N SER A 260 -4.26 -3.05 19.90
CA SER A 260 -3.34 -3.61 20.92
C SER A 260 -3.89 -3.48 22.34
N LEU A 261 -4.87 -2.60 22.56
CA LEU A 261 -5.48 -2.34 23.87
C LEU A 261 -6.57 -3.33 24.24
N SER A 262 -6.95 -4.25 23.34
CA SER A 262 -7.81 -5.39 23.69
C SER A 262 -6.98 -6.48 24.36
N THR A 263 -6.38 -6.19 25.52
CA THR A 263 -5.84 -7.20 26.43
C THR A 263 -7.01 -7.95 27.08
N ASP A 264 -7.51 -8.95 26.37
CA ASP A 264 -8.23 -10.08 26.96
C ASP A 264 -7.91 -11.36 26.17
N MET A 265 -6.65 -11.49 25.78
CA MET A 265 -6.05 -12.77 25.36
C MET A 265 -4.84 -13.00 26.25
N THR A 266 -5.09 -13.50 27.46
CA THR A 266 -4.06 -14.28 28.14
C THR A 266 -3.74 -15.48 27.25
N PRO A 267 -2.48 -15.69 26.85
CA PRO A 267 -2.10 -16.92 26.18
C PRO A 267 -2.36 -18.05 27.18
N LYS A 268 -3.24 -19.00 26.81
CA LYS A 268 -3.27 -20.30 27.47
C LYS A 268 -1.95 -20.98 27.17
N THR A 269 -0.96 -20.76 28.01
CA THR A 269 0.20 -21.63 28.07
C THR A 269 -0.33 -22.99 28.51
N GLU A 270 -0.24 -23.98 27.63
CA GLU A 270 -0.34 -25.39 28.02
C GLU A 270 0.82 -25.68 28.98
N ALA A 271 0.58 -25.45 30.27
CA ALA A 271 1.46 -25.92 31.32
C ALA A 271 1.16 -27.40 31.51
N LEU A 272 2.01 -28.23 30.90
CA LEU A 272 2.18 -29.64 31.21
C LEU A 272 2.21 -29.84 32.72
N HIS A 273 1.31 -30.70 33.16
CA HIS A 273 1.11 -31.17 34.52
C HIS A 273 2.42 -31.75 35.07
N LEU A 274 3.01 -31.13 36.08
CA LEU A 274 3.93 -31.79 37.00
C LEU A 274 3.69 -31.24 38.41
N GLN A 275 3.10 -32.10 39.24
CA GLN A 275 2.93 -31.95 40.68
C GLN A 275 4.31 -31.82 41.35
N ASN A 276 4.47 -30.83 42.23
CA ASN A 276 4.86 -31.02 43.64
C ASN A 276 5.07 -29.66 44.31
N GLY A 277 4.48 -29.50 45.49
CA GLY A 277 4.51 -28.26 46.27
C GLY A 277 5.88 -27.95 46.86
N TYR A 278 6.09 -26.68 47.24
CA TYR A 278 6.47 -26.24 48.59
C TYR A 278 6.64 -24.70 48.60
N THR A 279 6.52 -24.17 49.80
CA THR A 279 6.26 -22.80 50.26
C THR A 279 7.29 -21.71 49.96
N LEU A 280 6.76 -20.48 49.97
CA LEU A 280 7.39 -19.16 49.85
C LEU A 280 8.27 -18.80 51.07
N THR A 281 9.53 -18.37 50.85
CA THR A 281 10.24 -17.40 51.73
C THR A 281 11.36 -16.65 50.97
N HIS A 282 11.48 -15.36 51.27
CA HIS A 282 12.49 -14.39 50.80
C HIS A 282 13.94 -14.73 51.20
N ILE A 283 14.93 -14.26 50.43
CA ILE A 283 16.14 -13.48 50.85
C ILE A 283 17.04 -13.13 49.61
N HIS A 284 17.71 -11.97 49.69
CA HIS A 284 18.49 -11.21 48.69
C HIS A 284 19.87 -11.82 48.23
N PRO A 285 20.57 -11.22 47.23
CA PRO A 285 21.51 -11.87 46.29
C PRO A 285 22.99 -11.74 46.71
N PRO A 286 23.97 -12.36 45.99
CA PRO A 286 24.61 -11.70 44.84
C PRO A 286 25.12 -12.67 43.74
N PHE A 287 25.29 -12.21 42.49
CA PHE A 287 26.54 -12.32 41.72
C PHE A 287 26.33 -11.84 40.28
N ALA A 288 27.19 -10.93 39.86
CA ALA A 288 27.29 -10.43 38.51
C ALA A 288 27.88 -11.50 37.58
N SER A 289 27.23 -11.76 36.46
CA SER A 289 27.91 -12.26 35.26
C SER A 289 27.45 -11.43 34.06
N SER A 290 28.45 -10.91 33.36
CA SER A 290 28.34 -10.17 32.11
C SER A 290 27.83 -11.09 31.01
N GLY A 291 26.51 -11.20 30.87
CA GLY A 291 25.86 -11.72 29.67
C GLY A 291 25.54 -10.55 28.74
N SER A 292 26.03 -10.60 27.51
CA SER A 292 25.53 -9.77 26.42
C SER A 292 24.01 -9.93 26.35
N ILE A 293 23.27 -8.88 26.71
CA ILE A 293 21.83 -8.80 26.53
C ILE A 293 21.61 -8.78 25.02
N SER A 294 21.31 -9.94 24.44
CA SER A 294 20.55 -9.99 23.21
C SER A 294 19.22 -9.30 23.52
N THR A 295 19.02 -8.12 22.93
CA THR A 295 17.71 -7.47 22.92
C THR A 295 16.69 -8.50 22.45
N PRO A 296 15.63 -8.76 23.22
CA PRO A 296 14.54 -9.63 22.76
C PRO A 296 14.04 -9.07 21.44
N SER A 297 13.97 -9.89 20.40
CA SER A 297 13.25 -9.51 19.19
C SER A 297 11.83 -9.12 19.58
N ALA A 298 11.35 -7.97 19.08
CA ALA A 298 10.01 -7.53 19.37
C ALA A 298 9.01 -8.62 18.94
N PRO A 299 8.00 -8.94 19.78
CA PRO A 299 7.04 -9.98 19.44
C PRO A 299 6.23 -9.57 18.20
N VAL A 300 5.94 -10.55 17.33
CA VAL A 300 5.10 -10.38 16.14
C VAL A 300 3.74 -9.80 16.56
N CYS A 301 3.16 -8.94 15.72
CA CYS A 301 1.87 -8.32 16.01
C CYS A 301 0.79 -9.39 16.29
N PRO A 302 0.10 -9.41 17.44
CA PRO A 302 -0.90 -10.44 17.75
C PRO A 302 -2.08 -10.49 16.79
N LYS A 303 -2.31 -9.43 16.01
CA LYS A 303 -3.33 -9.39 14.94
C LYS A 303 -2.89 -10.10 13.66
N LEU A 304 -1.63 -10.54 13.58
CA LEU A 304 -1.10 -11.38 12.52
C LEU A 304 -1.15 -12.87 12.87
N GLN A 305 -1.45 -13.22 14.13
CA GLN A 305 -1.68 -14.58 14.64
C GLN A 305 -3.17 -14.92 14.55
#